data_AF-A0A2N2DA45-F1
#
_entry.id   AF-A0A2N2DA45-F1
#
_cell.length_a   1.000
_cell.length_b   1.000
_cell.length_c   1.000
_cell.angle_alpha   90.00
_cell.angle_beta   90.00
_cell.angle_gamma   90.00
#
_symmetry.space_group_name_H-M   'P 1'
#
loop_
_entity.id
_entity.type
_entity.pdbx_description
1 polymer ?
#
loop_
_entity_poly.entity_id
_entity_poly.type
_entity_poly.pdbx_seq_one_letter_code
_entity_poly.pdbx_strand_id
1 'polypeptide(L)'
;YTQKLYKIVVFVPEGYEVQVREAMAQAGAGWIGKYSHCTFNLRGTGTFKPLEGANPFIGEKGKVEEVKEIRLETIITEEVRDKVINSMLKAHPYEEAAYDLYPLKNKGNVLGLGRVGVLSEEKRLVEIVQEVKEILQVEKVKAAGDPEQKIKKIAVCGGSGGSIIEKAASEGVDLYITSDINYHQAHEALTLNLALLDAGHDATERVIVPFIGQYLEKNLKEKGFRHKVLISEVDTSPWMFF
;
A
#
# COMPACT_ATOMS: atom_id res chain seq x y z
N TYR A 1 9.00 -2.08 0.90
CA TYR A 1 8.76 -0.99 -0.07
C TYR A 1 8.10 0.18 0.64
N THR A 2 8.61 1.39 0.47
CA THR A 2 7.92 2.60 0.95
C THR A 2 7.43 3.37 -0.26
N GLN A 3 6.13 3.62 -0.30
CA GLN A 3 5.51 4.39 -1.36
C GLN A 3 6.15 5.78 -1.47
N LYS A 4 6.58 6.16 -2.68
CA LYS A 4 7.12 7.49 -2.93
C LYS A 4 6.01 8.51 -3.02
N LEU A 5 6.30 9.70 -2.51
CA LEU A 5 5.39 10.83 -2.48
C LEU A 5 5.98 11.99 -3.27
N TYR A 6 5.10 12.76 -3.89
CA TYR A 6 5.45 13.98 -4.58
C TYR A 6 4.56 15.12 -4.09
N LYS A 7 5.11 16.33 -4.05
CA LYS A 7 4.31 17.55 -3.97
C LYS A 7 4.09 18.04 -5.40
N ILE A 8 2.84 18.15 -5.81
CA ILE A 8 2.48 18.82 -7.05
C ILE A 8 2.07 20.25 -6.72
N VAL A 9 2.56 21.18 -7.52
CA VAL A 9 2.23 22.60 -7.45
C VAL A 9 1.77 23.01 -8.83
N VAL A 10 0.60 23.65 -8.93
CA VAL A 10 0.06 24.17 -10.19
C VAL A 10 -0.36 25.63 -9.97
N PHE A 11 -0.16 26.45 -10.99
CA PHE A 11 -0.50 27.87 -10.98
C PHE A 11 -1.76 28.06 -11.81
N VAL A 12 -2.84 28.51 -11.15
CA VAL A 12 -4.19 28.56 -11.72
C VAL A 12 -4.70 30.00 -11.65
N PRO A 13 -5.34 30.55 -12.70
CA PRO A 13 -5.95 31.87 -12.62
C PRO A 13 -7.04 31.93 -11.54
N GLU A 14 -7.15 33.07 -10.86
CA GLU A 14 -8.18 33.28 -9.83
C GLU A 14 -9.59 33.07 -10.41
N GLY A 15 -10.42 32.29 -9.72
CA GLY A 15 -11.76 31.87 -10.14
C GLY A 15 -11.84 30.44 -10.69
N TYR A 16 -10.69 29.81 -11.03
CA TYR A 16 -10.63 28.45 -11.57
C TYR A 16 -10.02 27.43 -10.59
N GLU A 17 -9.51 27.89 -9.44
CA GLU A 17 -8.80 27.04 -8.47
C GLU A 17 -9.68 25.91 -7.91
N VAL A 18 -10.98 26.15 -7.75
CA VAL A 18 -11.91 25.13 -7.24
C VAL A 18 -12.06 23.99 -8.24
N GLN A 19 -12.26 24.29 -9.53
CA GLN A 19 -12.40 23.29 -10.58
C GLN A 19 -11.15 22.40 -10.67
N VAL A 20 -9.97 23.01 -10.69
CA VAL A 20 -8.70 22.28 -10.76
C VAL A 20 -8.48 21.44 -9.50
N ARG A 21 -8.75 22.01 -8.31
CA ARG A 21 -8.64 21.29 -7.03
C ARG A 21 -9.53 20.05 -6.99
N GLU A 22 -10.80 20.17 -7.38
CA GLU A 22 -11.74 19.04 -7.39
C GLU A 22 -11.28 17.95 -8.36
N ALA A 23 -10.85 18.32 -9.57
CA ALA A 23 -10.33 17.37 -10.55
C ALA A 23 -9.11 16.60 -10.03
N MET A 24 -8.19 17.29 -9.34
CA MET A 24 -7.02 16.66 -8.72
C MET A 24 -7.43 15.72 -7.58
N ALA A 25 -8.32 16.17 -6.69
CA ALA A 25 -8.72 15.40 -5.51
C ALA A 25 -9.50 14.12 -5.88
N GLN A 26 -10.42 14.21 -6.85
CA GLN A 26 -11.13 13.06 -7.41
C GLN A 26 -10.20 12.08 -8.13
N ALA A 27 -9.09 12.58 -8.69
CA ALA A 27 -8.07 11.73 -9.28
C ALA A 27 -7.21 10.99 -8.24
N GLY A 28 -7.23 11.43 -6.97
CA GLY A 28 -6.52 10.80 -5.86
C GLY A 28 -5.49 11.70 -5.17
N ALA A 29 -5.47 13.00 -5.47
CA ALA A 29 -4.57 13.95 -4.80
C ALA A 29 -5.06 14.35 -3.41
N GLY A 30 -4.14 14.66 -2.50
CA GLY A 30 -4.47 15.20 -1.19
C GLY A 30 -5.15 14.20 -0.26
N TRP A 31 -4.89 12.90 -0.43
CA TRP A 31 -5.33 11.86 0.49
C TRP A 31 -4.22 11.56 1.51
N ILE A 32 -4.45 11.92 2.76
CA ILE A 32 -3.50 11.74 3.86
C ILE A 32 -4.23 11.13 5.06
N GLY A 33 -3.94 9.86 5.36
CA GLY A 33 -4.61 9.14 6.45
C GLY A 33 -6.13 9.08 6.23
N LYS A 34 -6.90 9.71 7.13
CA LYS A 34 -8.37 9.77 7.07
C LYS A 34 -8.93 11.02 6.39
N TYR A 35 -8.07 11.89 5.86
CA TYR A 35 -8.45 13.14 5.22
C TYR A 35 -8.24 13.07 3.70
N SER A 36 -9.16 13.67 2.95
CA SER A 36 -9.09 13.80 1.49
C SER A 36 -9.18 15.28 1.07
N HIS A 37 -8.94 15.58 -0.20
CA HIS A 37 -9.00 16.94 -0.76
C HIS A 37 -8.05 17.94 -0.07
N CYS A 38 -6.99 17.44 0.58
CA CYS A 38 -6.02 18.27 1.29
C CYS A 38 -5.17 19.07 0.30
N THR A 39 -5.37 20.38 0.28
CA THR A 39 -4.67 21.32 -0.61
C THR A 39 -4.30 22.58 0.15
N PHE A 40 -3.26 23.27 -0.31
CA PHE A 40 -2.87 24.59 0.19
C PHE A 40 -2.84 25.58 -0.98
N ASN A 41 -3.33 26.79 -0.75
CA ASN A 41 -3.49 27.82 -1.76
C ASN A 41 -2.78 29.10 -1.32
N LEU A 42 -2.00 29.69 -2.23
CA LEU A 42 -1.38 31.00 -2.03
C LEU A 42 -1.67 31.90 -3.23
N ARG A 43 -2.17 33.11 -2.97
CA ARG A 43 -2.35 34.13 -4.01
C ARG A 43 -1.00 34.72 -4.42
N GLY A 44 -0.81 34.91 -5.72
CA GLY A 44 0.38 35.51 -6.30
C GLY A 44 0.09 36.25 -7.60
N THR A 45 1.15 36.73 -8.23
CA THR A 45 1.11 37.29 -9.58
C THR A 45 2.03 36.47 -10.47
N GLY A 46 1.47 35.87 -11.51
CA GLY A 46 2.20 35.21 -12.58
C GLY A 46 2.52 36.18 -13.70
N THR A 47 3.65 35.99 -14.36
CA THR A 47 4.06 36.80 -15.51
C THR A 47 4.41 35.91 -16.69
N PHE A 48 3.86 36.19 -17.86
CA PHE A 48 4.17 35.44 -19.08
C PHE A 48 4.09 36.34 -20.31
N LYS A 49 4.67 35.89 -21.42
CA LYS A 49 4.63 36.59 -22.71
C LYS A 49 4.18 35.62 -23.78
N PRO A 50 2.92 35.67 -24.27
CA PRO A 50 2.47 34.81 -25.36
C PRO A 50 3.29 35.12 -26.61
N LEU A 51 3.91 34.09 -27.19
CA LEU A 51 4.69 34.21 -28.42
C LEU A 51 3.80 33.98 -29.66
N GLU A 52 4.39 34.16 -30.84
CA GLU A 52 3.74 33.80 -32.10
C GLU A 52 3.37 32.30 -32.09
N GLY A 53 2.15 31.97 -32.52
CA GLY A 53 1.61 30.61 -32.45
C GLY A 53 0.84 30.26 -31.16
N ALA A 54 1.01 30.99 -30.06
CA ALA A 54 0.25 30.73 -28.82
C ALA A 54 -1.22 31.16 -28.92
N ASN A 55 -2.13 30.43 -28.26
CA ASN A 55 -3.53 30.83 -28.08
C ASN A 55 -3.81 31.11 -26.60
N PRO A 56 -3.34 32.25 -26.06
CA PRO A 56 -3.43 32.51 -24.64
C PRO A 56 -4.89 32.63 -24.19
N PHE A 57 -5.21 31.99 -23.06
CA PHE A 57 -6.53 32.14 -22.43
C PHE A 57 -6.76 33.57 -21.92
N ILE A 58 -5.68 34.25 -21.49
CA ILE A 58 -5.66 35.66 -21.05
C ILE A 58 -4.43 36.35 -21.66
N GLY A 59 -4.59 37.59 -22.14
CA GLY A 59 -3.50 38.46 -22.58
C GLY A 59 -3.29 38.57 -24.09
N GLU A 60 -2.36 39.44 -24.49
CA GLU A 60 -2.06 39.77 -25.89
C GLU A 60 -0.69 39.23 -26.35
N LYS A 61 -0.61 38.79 -27.62
CA LYS A 61 0.64 38.27 -28.20
C LYS A 61 1.72 39.36 -28.23
N GLY A 62 2.93 38.99 -27.83
CA GLY A 62 4.10 39.88 -27.86
C GLY A 62 4.21 40.85 -26.68
N LYS A 63 3.25 40.87 -25.75
CA LYS A 63 3.28 41.68 -24.53
C LYS A 63 3.50 40.80 -23.30
N VAL A 64 4.19 41.35 -22.29
CA VAL A 64 4.29 40.71 -20.98
C VAL A 64 3.01 41.00 -20.25
N GLU A 65 2.36 39.93 -19.80
CA GLU A 65 1.10 39.96 -19.08
C GLU A 65 1.38 39.67 -17.60
N GLU A 66 0.65 40.35 -16.72
CA GLU A 66 0.65 40.09 -15.28
C GLU A 66 -0.74 39.66 -14.84
N VAL A 67 -0.86 38.45 -14.30
CA VAL A 67 -2.17 37.86 -13.96
C VAL A 67 -2.19 37.45 -12.49
N LYS A 68 -3.34 37.65 -11.82
CA LYS A 68 -3.57 37.14 -10.47
C LYS A 68 -3.81 35.63 -10.53
N GLU A 69 -2.97 34.90 -9.84
CA GLU A 69 -2.99 33.43 -9.84
C GLU A 69 -3.00 32.88 -8.42
N ILE A 70 -3.49 31.65 -8.31
CA ILE A 70 -3.43 30.80 -7.14
C ILE A 70 -2.36 29.75 -7.39
N ARG A 71 -1.31 29.77 -6.56
CA ARG A 71 -0.43 28.62 -6.38
C ARG A 71 -1.19 27.59 -5.56
N LEU A 72 -1.72 26.58 -6.24
CA LEU A 72 -2.40 25.43 -5.66
C LEU A 72 -1.40 24.30 -5.49
N GLU A 73 -1.28 23.75 -4.28
CA GLU A 73 -0.33 22.67 -4.03
C GLU A 73 -0.93 21.56 -3.17
N THR A 74 -0.56 20.32 -3.48
CA THR A 74 -1.05 19.12 -2.80
C THR A 74 -0.04 17.99 -2.87
N ILE A 75 -0.26 16.94 -2.08
CA ILE A 75 0.56 15.74 -2.06
C ILE A 75 -0.09 14.64 -2.90
N ILE A 76 0.72 13.86 -3.60
CA ILE A 76 0.28 12.71 -4.38
C ILE A 76 1.22 11.52 -4.16
N THR A 77 0.69 10.31 -4.35
CA THR A 77 1.50 9.09 -4.38
C THR A 77 2.00 8.82 -5.79
N GLU A 78 3.07 8.03 -5.91
CA GLU A 78 3.61 7.62 -7.21
C GLU A 78 2.57 6.89 -8.07
N GLU A 79 1.67 6.09 -7.49
CA GLU A 79 0.70 5.30 -8.27
C GLU A 79 -0.38 6.17 -8.94
N VAL A 80 -0.74 7.30 -8.34
CA VAL A 80 -1.78 8.19 -8.88
C VAL A 80 -1.21 9.37 -9.66
N ARG A 81 0.12 9.49 -9.75
CA ARG A 81 0.82 10.66 -10.32
C ARG A 81 0.29 11.05 -11.69
N ASP A 82 0.37 10.14 -12.65
CA ASP A 82 0.02 10.44 -14.04
C ASP A 82 -1.49 10.67 -14.19
N LYS A 83 -2.31 9.97 -13.41
CA LYS A 83 -3.76 10.18 -13.37
C LYS A 83 -4.11 11.58 -12.85
N VAL A 84 -3.46 12.04 -11.77
CA VAL A 84 -3.68 13.37 -11.19
C VAL A 84 -3.22 14.46 -12.16
N ILE A 85 -2.02 14.33 -12.74
CA ILE A 85 -1.50 15.32 -13.71
C ILE A 85 -2.45 15.43 -14.91
N ASN A 86 -2.87 14.31 -15.49
CA ASN A 86 -3.80 14.33 -16.63
C ASN A 86 -5.16 14.94 -16.27
N SER A 87 -5.69 14.65 -15.08
CA SER A 87 -6.95 15.23 -14.60
C SER A 87 -6.82 16.75 -14.40
N MET A 88 -5.72 17.19 -13.77
CA MET A 88 -5.37 18.58 -13.55
C MET A 88 -5.26 19.36 -14.88
N LEU A 89 -4.47 18.86 -15.83
CA LEU A 89 -4.27 19.52 -17.13
C LEU A 89 -5.58 19.63 -17.92
N LYS A 90 -6.42 18.60 -17.90
CA LYS A 90 -7.75 18.64 -18.56
C LYS A 90 -8.70 19.64 -17.94
N ALA A 91 -8.62 19.83 -16.62
CA ALA A 91 -9.45 20.77 -15.90
C ALA A 91 -8.89 22.20 -15.90
N HIS A 92 -7.65 22.39 -16.33
CA HIS A 92 -6.98 23.69 -16.33
C HIS A 92 -7.50 24.57 -17.47
N PRO A 93 -7.74 25.88 -17.25
CA PRO A 93 -8.23 26.79 -18.30
C PRO A 93 -7.18 27.12 -19.36
N TYR A 94 -5.90 27.03 -19.03
CA TYR A 94 -4.81 27.29 -19.98
C TYR A 94 -4.51 26.05 -20.84
N GLU A 95 -4.19 26.28 -22.11
CA GLU A 95 -3.70 25.26 -23.04
C GLU A 95 -2.40 24.61 -22.52
N GLU A 96 -1.47 25.45 -22.04
CA GLU A 96 -0.22 25.03 -21.44
C GLU A 96 -0.19 25.47 -19.97
N ALA A 97 -0.55 24.57 -19.06
CA ALA A 97 -0.53 24.84 -17.62
C ALA A 97 0.88 24.66 -17.04
N ALA A 98 1.38 25.66 -16.32
CA ALA A 98 2.62 25.54 -15.56
C ALA A 98 2.39 24.76 -14.26
N TYR A 99 3.20 23.72 -14.03
CA TYR A 99 3.19 22.96 -12.79
C TYR A 99 4.58 22.40 -12.47
N ASP A 100 4.84 22.21 -11.18
CA ASP A 100 6.05 21.58 -10.66
C ASP A 100 5.71 20.26 -9.97
N LEU A 101 6.66 19.33 -10.03
CA LEU A 101 6.59 18.08 -9.29
C LEU A 101 7.85 17.89 -8.43
N TYR A 102 7.71 18.05 -7.12
CA TYR A 102 8.81 17.91 -6.17
C TYR A 102 8.81 16.51 -5.56
N PRO A 103 9.90 15.72 -5.68
CA PRO A 103 10.04 14.49 -4.93
C PRO A 103 10.15 14.81 -3.44
N LEU A 104 9.38 14.10 -2.61
CA LEU A 104 9.39 14.28 -1.16
C LEU A 104 10.17 13.18 -0.46
N LYS A 105 10.82 13.54 0.65
CA LYS A 105 11.39 12.57 1.60
C LYS A 105 10.36 12.05 2.61
N ASN A 106 9.13 12.58 2.57
CA ASN A 106 8.01 12.07 3.35
C ASN A 106 7.80 10.58 3.01
N LYS A 107 7.62 9.76 4.05
CA LYS A 107 7.36 8.33 3.86
C LYS A 107 5.87 8.11 3.64
N GLY A 108 5.50 7.55 2.50
CA GLY A 108 4.16 7.04 2.26
C GLY A 108 3.92 5.74 3.01
N ASN A 109 2.89 5.00 2.58
CA ASN A 109 2.59 3.71 3.19
C ASN A 109 3.78 2.75 3.04
N VAL A 110 4.09 2.06 4.12
CA VAL A 110 5.10 0.99 4.14
C VAL A 110 4.39 -0.30 3.79
N LEU A 111 4.78 -0.90 2.67
CA LEU A 111 4.29 -2.18 2.19
C LEU A 111 5.42 -3.20 2.23
N GLY A 112 5.10 -4.42 2.65
CA GLY A 112 6.07 -5.49 2.78
C GLY A 112 5.41 -6.84 3.01
N LEU A 113 6.25 -7.87 2.91
CA LEU A 113 5.90 -9.24 3.21
C LEU A 113 5.73 -9.43 4.72
N GLY A 114 4.78 -10.29 5.08
CA GLY A 114 4.52 -10.69 6.44
C GLY A 114 3.94 -9.61 7.37
N ARG A 115 3.58 -10.02 8.58
CA ARG A 115 3.08 -9.15 9.65
C ARG A 115 3.68 -9.57 10.98
N VAL A 116 3.85 -8.61 11.87
CA VAL A 116 4.29 -8.84 13.25
C VAL A 116 3.17 -8.49 14.20
N GLY A 117 2.86 -9.40 15.11
CA GLY A 117 1.87 -9.24 16.16
C GLY A 117 2.46 -9.52 17.54
N VAL A 118 1.79 -9.04 18.58
CA VAL A 118 2.14 -9.30 19.97
C VAL A 118 0.91 -9.95 20.63
N LEU A 119 1.10 -11.12 21.22
CA LEU A 119 0.07 -11.79 22.01
C LEU A 119 -0.24 -10.97 23.26
N SER A 120 -1.50 -11.00 23.70
CA SER A 120 -1.91 -10.38 24.96
C SER A 120 -1.25 -11.04 26.17
N GLU A 121 -0.98 -12.34 26.08
CA GLU A 121 -0.33 -13.15 27.11
C GLU A 121 0.70 -14.09 26.47
N GLU A 122 1.78 -14.37 27.19
CA GLU A 122 2.83 -15.28 26.75
C GLU A 122 2.34 -16.72 26.75
N LYS A 123 2.57 -17.44 25.65
CA LYS A 123 2.22 -18.85 25.50
C LYS A 123 3.47 -19.68 25.24
N ARG A 124 3.41 -20.98 25.54
CA ARG A 124 4.49 -21.90 25.16
C ARG A 124 4.42 -22.20 23.66
N LEU A 125 5.57 -22.46 23.04
CA LEU A 125 5.62 -22.82 21.62
C LEU A 125 4.69 -23.99 21.29
N VAL A 126 4.68 -25.03 22.12
CA VAL A 126 3.81 -26.21 21.91
C VAL A 126 2.31 -25.89 21.90
N GLU A 127 1.88 -24.90 22.70
CA GLU A 127 0.48 -24.46 22.75
C GLU A 127 0.12 -23.70 21.47
N ILE A 128 1.02 -22.82 21.01
CA ILE A 128 0.85 -22.08 19.75
C ILE A 128 0.81 -23.03 18.55
N VAL A 129 1.65 -24.09 18.54
CA VAL A 129 1.61 -25.09 17.47
C VAL A 129 0.23 -25.73 17.34
N GLN A 130 -0.44 -26.03 18.45
CA GLN A 130 -1.81 -26.58 18.40
C GLN A 130 -2.81 -25.54 17.89
N GLU A 131 -2.73 -24.31 18.37
CA GLU A 131 -3.59 -23.22 17.89
C GLU A 131 -3.41 -22.97 16.39
N VAL A 132 -2.18 -22.99 15.87
CA VAL A 132 -1.89 -22.83 14.45
C VAL A 132 -2.51 -23.96 13.64
N LYS A 133 -2.42 -25.20 14.12
CA LYS A 133 -3.07 -26.35 13.47
C LYS A 133 -4.58 -26.21 13.40
N GLU A 134 -5.20 -25.75 14.49
CA GLU A 134 -6.65 -25.52 14.55
C GLU A 134 -7.09 -24.38 13.64
N ILE A 135 -6.38 -23.23 13.68
CA ILE A 135 -6.69 -22.04 12.89
C ILE A 135 -6.55 -22.33 11.38
N LEU A 136 -5.47 -22.99 10.99
CA LEU A 136 -5.18 -23.32 9.59
C LEU A 136 -5.87 -24.61 9.13
N GLN A 137 -6.53 -25.34 10.04
CA GLN A 137 -7.19 -26.62 9.78
C GLN A 137 -6.24 -27.67 9.16
N VAL A 138 -5.03 -27.78 9.70
CA VAL A 138 -3.99 -28.71 9.22
C VAL A 138 -3.66 -29.80 10.23
N GLU A 139 -3.40 -31.00 9.74
CA GLU A 139 -3.07 -32.15 10.58
C GLU A 139 -1.67 -32.07 11.18
N LYS A 140 -0.70 -31.53 10.43
CA LYS A 140 0.72 -31.51 10.79
C LYS A 140 1.34 -30.14 10.51
N VAL A 141 2.23 -29.71 11.40
CA VAL A 141 3.09 -28.53 11.28
C VAL A 141 4.49 -28.97 11.68
N LYS A 142 5.52 -28.52 10.95
CA LYS A 142 6.91 -28.74 11.34
C LYS A 142 7.35 -27.57 12.21
N ALA A 143 7.94 -27.86 13.36
CA ALA A 143 8.43 -26.84 14.30
C ALA A 143 9.92 -27.00 14.57
N ALA A 144 10.63 -25.89 14.67
CA ALA A 144 12.00 -25.80 15.16
C ALA A 144 12.04 -24.81 16.34
N GLY A 145 12.53 -25.27 17.49
CA GLY A 145 12.59 -24.49 18.73
C GLY A 145 12.35 -25.36 19.95
N ASP A 146 12.51 -24.78 21.15
CA ASP A 146 12.17 -25.46 22.40
C ASP A 146 10.64 -25.42 22.61
N PRO A 147 9.95 -26.58 22.73
CA PRO A 147 8.51 -26.63 22.98
C PRO A 147 8.03 -25.82 24.18
N GLU A 148 8.87 -25.64 25.21
CA GLU A 148 8.55 -24.89 26.43
C GLU A 148 8.92 -23.41 26.35
N GLN A 149 9.57 -22.97 25.26
CA GLN A 149 9.92 -21.58 25.03
C GLN A 149 8.67 -20.69 25.14
N LYS A 150 8.80 -19.58 25.88
CA LYS A 150 7.76 -18.56 25.99
C LYS A 150 7.80 -17.65 24.76
N ILE A 151 6.66 -17.50 24.11
CA ILE A 151 6.46 -16.73 22.89
C ILE A 151 5.47 -15.61 23.19
N LYS A 152 5.82 -14.39 22.78
CA LYS A 152 4.99 -13.20 22.90
C LYS A 152 4.82 -12.50 21.58
N LYS A 153 5.92 -12.31 20.84
CA LYS A 153 5.95 -11.57 19.59
C LYS A 153 6.12 -12.54 18.43
N ILE A 154 5.20 -12.51 17.49
CA ILE A 154 5.12 -13.48 16.39
C ILE A 154 5.19 -12.72 15.07
N ALA A 155 6.06 -13.18 14.17
CA ALA A 155 6.00 -12.83 12.76
C ALA A 155 5.25 -13.92 11.98
N VAL A 156 4.45 -13.53 11.00
CA VAL A 156 3.80 -14.46 10.05
C VAL A 156 4.09 -14.01 8.62
N CYS A 157 4.36 -14.95 7.72
CA CYS A 157 4.39 -14.72 6.28
C CYS A 157 3.88 -15.96 5.55
N GLY A 158 2.71 -15.86 4.92
CA GLY A 158 2.16 -16.97 4.12
C GLY A 158 3.06 -17.34 2.94
N GLY A 159 2.94 -18.58 2.49
CA GLY A 159 3.74 -19.12 1.40
C GLY A 159 5.22 -19.26 1.78
N SER A 160 6.11 -19.21 0.77
CA SER A 160 7.54 -19.46 0.93
C SER A 160 8.29 -18.24 1.50
N GLY A 161 8.23 -18.06 2.81
CA GLY A 161 8.84 -16.93 3.52
C GLY A 161 10.25 -17.20 4.07
N GLY A 162 10.93 -18.26 3.62
CA GLY A 162 12.28 -18.60 4.11
C GLY A 162 13.35 -17.54 3.81
N SER A 163 13.15 -16.69 2.79
CA SER A 163 14.10 -15.63 2.41
C SER A 163 14.12 -14.42 3.36
N ILE A 164 13.16 -14.33 4.29
CA ILE A 164 13.02 -13.20 5.22
C ILE A 164 13.19 -13.61 6.69
N ILE A 165 13.79 -14.77 6.96
CA ILE A 165 14.08 -15.26 8.33
C ILE A 165 14.95 -14.26 9.10
N GLU A 166 16.08 -13.83 8.54
CA GLU A 166 16.93 -12.81 9.18
C GLU A 166 16.17 -11.51 9.46
N LYS A 167 15.29 -11.12 8.52
CA LYS A 167 14.47 -9.92 8.69
C LYS A 167 13.48 -10.10 9.84
N ALA A 168 12.80 -11.23 9.93
CA ALA A 168 11.91 -11.55 11.05
C ALA A 168 12.67 -11.54 12.39
N ALA A 169 13.84 -12.18 12.45
CA ALA A 169 14.69 -12.17 13.65
C ALA A 169 15.12 -10.74 14.04
N SER A 170 15.47 -9.88 13.07
CA SER A 170 15.86 -8.49 13.32
C SER A 170 14.74 -7.62 13.90
N GLU A 171 13.48 -8.03 13.72
CA GLU A 171 12.33 -7.38 14.36
C GLU A 171 12.14 -7.84 15.82
N GLY A 172 13.01 -8.72 16.34
CA GLY A 172 13.00 -9.22 17.71
C GLY A 172 11.75 -10.04 18.02
N VAL A 173 11.29 -10.85 17.06
CA VAL A 173 10.17 -11.77 17.28
C VAL A 173 10.68 -13.07 17.90
N ASP A 174 9.86 -13.71 18.73
CA ASP A 174 10.21 -14.97 19.39
C ASP A 174 9.92 -16.18 18.49
N LEU A 175 8.90 -16.04 17.62
CA LEU A 175 8.43 -17.06 16.69
C LEU A 175 8.18 -16.48 15.30
N TYR A 176 8.59 -17.20 14.27
CA TYR A 176 8.24 -16.92 12.88
C TYR A 176 7.44 -18.09 12.28
N ILE A 177 6.28 -17.78 11.67
CA ILE A 177 5.38 -18.76 11.06
C ILE A 177 5.34 -18.51 9.56
N THR A 178 5.72 -19.52 8.77
CA THR A 178 5.73 -19.47 7.31
C THR A 178 5.60 -20.88 6.73
N SER A 179 6.05 -21.10 5.49
CA SER A 179 6.11 -22.43 4.88
C SER A 179 7.29 -22.59 3.93
N ASP A 180 7.44 -23.80 3.38
CA ASP A 180 8.51 -24.20 2.45
C ASP A 180 9.92 -24.00 3.02
N ILE A 181 10.07 -24.32 4.30
CA ILE A 181 11.34 -24.19 5.01
C ILE A 181 12.19 -25.43 4.74
N ASN A 182 13.43 -25.18 4.27
CA ASN A 182 14.44 -26.22 4.16
C ASN A 182 15.26 -26.39 5.45
N TYR A 183 16.06 -27.45 5.50
CA TYR A 183 16.86 -27.80 6.69
C TYR A 183 17.82 -26.67 7.13
N HIS A 184 18.50 -26.01 6.19
CA HIS A 184 19.46 -24.96 6.52
C HIS A 184 18.77 -23.69 7.04
N GLN A 185 17.62 -23.35 6.47
CA GLN A 185 16.78 -22.25 6.96
C GLN A 185 16.27 -22.48 8.38
N ALA A 186 15.89 -23.73 8.71
CA ALA A 186 15.50 -24.06 10.08
C ALA A 186 16.67 -23.90 11.06
N HIS A 187 17.87 -24.35 10.68
CA HIS A 187 19.07 -24.13 11.51
C HIS A 187 19.43 -22.65 11.64
N GLU A 188 19.37 -21.89 10.55
CA GLU A 188 19.61 -20.46 10.54
C GLU A 188 18.70 -19.74 11.55
N ALA A 189 17.39 -20.02 11.53
CA ALA A 189 16.45 -19.47 12.51
C ALA A 189 16.86 -19.80 13.95
N LEU A 190 17.25 -21.05 14.24
CA LEU A 190 17.70 -21.45 15.57
C LEU A 190 18.99 -20.72 16.00
N THR A 191 19.93 -20.48 15.08
CA THR A 191 21.16 -19.70 15.40
C THR A 191 20.84 -18.24 15.73
N LEU A 192 19.72 -17.71 15.23
CA LEU A 192 19.21 -16.38 15.52
C LEU A 192 18.31 -16.34 16.78
N ASN A 193 18.22 -17.44 17.53
CA ASN A 193 17.33 -17.61 18.67
C ASN A 193 15.84 -17.36 18.31
N LEU A 194 15.46 -17.75 17.10
CA LEU A 194 14.12 -17.60 16.55
C LEU A 194 13.47 -18.97 16.41
N ALA A 195 12.35 -19.21 17.11
CA ALA A 195 11.53 -20.37 16.84
C ALA A 195 10.87 -20.24 15.45
N LEU A 196 10.67 -21.36 14.77
CA LEU A 196 10.18 -21.39 13.40
C LEU A 196 9.11 -22.46 13.21
N LEU A 197 7.99 -22.09 12.62
CA LEU A 197 6.96 -23.02 12.16
C LEU A 197 6.88 -23.02 10.63
N ASP A 198 6.96 -24.21 10.04
CA ASP A 198 6.53 -24.48 8.67
C ASP A 198 5.13 -25.10 8.72
N ALA A 199 4.14 -24.25 8.45
CA ALA A 199 2.72 -24.52 8.59
C ALA A 199 2.02 -24.88 7.26
N GLY A 200 2.79 -25.13 6.19
CA GLY A 200 2.28 -25.50 4.88
C GLY A 200 1.89 -24.32 3.98
N HIS A 201 2.28 -24.39 2.71
CA HIS A 201 2.11 -23.30 1.74
C HIS A 201 0.64 -23.00 1.47
N ASP A 202 -0.13 -24.00 1.02
CA ASP A 202 -1.55 -23.85 0.72
C ASP A 202 -2.31 -23.34 1.95
N ALA A 203 -2.09 -23.95 3.11
CA ALA A 203 -2.79 -23.60 4.34
C ALA A 203 -2.57 -22.15 4.78
N THR A 204 -1.33 -21.65 4.70
CA THR A 204 -1.00 -20.28 5.10
C THR A 204 -1.47 -19.21 4.10
N GLU A 205 -1.77 -19.59 2.85
CA GLU A 205 -2.27 -18.67 1.83
C GLU A 205 -3.79 -18.75 1.67
N ARG A 206 -4.39 -19.93 1.81
CA ARG A 206 -5.82 -20.16 1.59
C ARG A 206 -6.71 -19.40 2.56
N VAL A 207 -6.20 -19.10 3.77
CA VAL A 207 -6.91 -18.29 4.78
C VAL A 207 -7.41 -16.94 4.26
N ILE A 208 -6.77 -16.34 3.24
CA ILE A 208 -7.17 -15.04 2.72
C ILE A 208 -8.34 -15.11 1.72
N VAL A 209 -8.58 -16.27 1.10
CA VAL A 209 -9.52 -16.44 -0.01
C VAL A 209 -10.95 -16.01 0.36
N PRO A 210 -11.52 -16.40 1.52
CA PRO A 210 -12.85 -15.92 1.91
C PRO A 210 -12.93 -14.40 2.09
N PHE A 211 -11.88 -13.78 2.63
CA PHE A 211 -11.81 -12.33 2.84
C PHE A 211 -11.73 -11.57 1.52
N ILE A 212 -10.95 -12.07 0.56
CA ILE A 212 -10.93 -11.51 -0.80
C ILE A 212 -12.30 -11.62 -1.44
N GLY A 213 -12.96 -12.78 -1.31
CA GLY A 213 -14.32 -12.99 -1.82
C GLY A 213 -15.31 -11.96 -1.26
N GLN A 214 -15.33 -11.78 0.07
CA GLN A 214 -16.17 -10.78 0.73
C GLN A 214 -15.82 -9.35 0.32
N TYR A 215 -14.53 -9.03 0.19
CA TYR A 215 -14.08 -7.72 -0.26
C TYR A 215 -14.57 -7.41 -1.68
N LEU A 216 -14.42 -8.36 -2.60
CA LEU A 216 -14.88 -8.21 -3.98
C LEU A 216 -16.40 -8.04 -4.06
N GLU A 217 -17.15 -8.89 -3.37
CA GLU A 217 -18.62 -8.83 -3.34
C GLU A 217 -19.10 -7.46 -2.85
N LYS A 218 -18.53 -6.96 -1.75
CA LYS A 218 -18.85 -5.63 -1.22
C LYS A 218 -18.58 -4.52 -2.25
N ASN A 219 -17.37 -4.50 -2.82
CA ASN A 219 -16.95 -3.42 -3.73
C ASN A 219 -17.72 -3.44 -5.06
N LEU A 220 -18.03 -4.62 -5.59
CA LEU A 220 -18.81 -4.77 -6.82
C LEU A 220 -20.27 -4.35 -6.60
N LYS A 221 -20.85 -4.66 -5.43
CA LYS A 221 -22.19 -4.23 -5.05
C LYS A 221 -22.28 -2.71 -4.92
N GLU A 222 -21.31 -2.09 -4.24
CA GLU A 222 -21.26 -0.63 -4.09
C GLU A 222 -21.15 0.11 -5.43
N LYS A 223 -20.54 -0.52 -6.44
CA LYS A 223 -20.44 0.02 -7.80
C LYS A 223 -21.65 -0.30 -8.69
N GLY A 224 -22.67 -1.00 -8.18
CA GLY A 224 -23.91 -1.30 -8.91
C GLY A 224 -23.78 -2.41 -9.96
N PHE A 225 -22.73 -3.23 -9.92
CA PHE A 225 -22.59 -4.35 -10.85
C PHE A 225 -23.58 -5.47 -10.48
N ARG A 226 -24.19 -6.10 -11.49
CA ARG A 226 -24.88 -7.39 -11.31
C ARG A 226 -23.84 -8.51 -11.37
N HIS A 227 -23.60 -9.18 -10.25
CA HIS A 227 -22.53 -10.16 -10.13
C HIS A 227 -22.88 -11.24 -9.09
N LYS A 228 -22.03 -12.27 -9.01
CA LYS A 228 -21.99 -13.26 -7.95
C LYS A 228 -20.52 -13.63 -7.73
N VAL A 229 -19.97 -13.38 -6.55
CA VAL A 229 -18.65 -13.90 -6.20
C VAL A 229 -18.76 -15.36 -5.75
N LEU A 230 -17.91 -16.23 -6.30
CA LEU A 230 -17.79 -17.63 -5.92
C LEU A 230 -16.42 -17.85 -5.27
N ILE A 231 -16.40 -18.58 -4.16
CA ILE A 231 -15.19 -18.95 -3.44
C ILE A 231 -14.97 -20.45 -3.68
N SER A 232 -13.77 -20.83 -4.10
CA SER A 232 -13.45 -22.24 -4.34
C SER A 232 -13.42 -23.02 -3.01
N GLU A 233 -14.17 -24.11 -2.95
CA GLU A 233 -14.16 -25.05 -1.83
C GLU A 233 -13.18 -26.22 -2.07
N VAL A 234 -12.66 -26.36 -3.29
CA VAL A 234 -11.73 -27.43 -3.68
C VAL A 234 -10.42 -27.30 -2.90
N ASP A 235 -9.98 -28.40 -2.29
CA ASP A 235 -8.64 -28.51 -1.74
C ASP A 235 -7.61 -28.70 -2.85
N THR A 236 -6.68 -27.76 -2.92
CA THR A 236 -5.63 -27.68 -3.94
C THR A 236 -4.25 -28.08 -3.40
N SER A 237 -4.15 -28.48 -2.13
CA SER A 237 -2.91 -28.97 -1.56
C SER A 237 -2.43 -30.21 -2.34
N PRO A 238 -1.18 -30.21 -2.86
CA PRO A 238 -0.61 -31.38 -3.53
C PRO A 238 -0.10 -32.43 -2.52
N TRP A 239 -0.11 -32.12 -1.23
CA TRP A 239 0.51 -32.92 -0.19
C TRP A 239 -0.48 -33.89 0.44
N MET A 240 -0.10 -35.17 0.49
CA MET A 240 -0.77 -36.19 1.27
C MET A 240 0.10 -36.58 2.47
N PHE A 241 -0.53 -36.72 3.62
CA PHE A 241 0.11 -37.19 4.85
C PHE A 241 -0.26 -38.64 5.09
N PHE A 242 0.73 -39.47 5.39
CA PHE A 242 0.59 -40.86 5.79
C PHE A 242 1.00 -41.06 7.26
#